data_AF-A0AAE4NV97-F1
#
_entry.id   AF-A0AAE4NV97-F1
#
_cell.length_a   1.000
_cell.length_b   1.000
_cell.length_c   1.000
_cell.angle_alpha   90.00
_cell.angle_beta   90.00
_cell.angle_gamma   90.00
#
_symmetry.space_group_name_H-M   'P 1'
#
loop_
_entity.id
_entity.type
_entity.pdbx_description
1 polymer ?
#
loop_
_entity_poly.entity_id
_entity_poly.type
_entity_poly.pdbx_seq_one_letter_code
_entity_poly.pdbx_strand_id
1 'polypeptide(L)'
;MKLPKIPELAVFIGSLIVSTVVVMVLGVKYGGPLIKVEAANIHSLLSMVGIENALAGNMIYLPGERMTFEITWECSGMFSILLYTVVYFAIPKLRRHLWEYLIGVSVIYLLNLGRIFLAIYAYHTFGEGAFSLLHYTIGPLLMFTVVVLLLASAFVKSLRPN
;
A
#
# COMPACT_ATOMS: atom_id res chain seq x y z
N MET A 1 25.44 -11.51 -15.38
CA MET A 1 24.02 -11.88 -15.18
C MET A 1 23.48 -12.42 -16.49
N LYS A 2 22.91 -13.64 -16.52
CA LYS A 2 22.18 -14.13 -17.70
C LYS A 2 20.75 -13.61 -17.64
N LEU A 3 20.30 -12.96 -18.70
CA LEU A 3 18.90 -12.51 -18.84
C LEU A 3 17.96 -13.72 -18.77
N PRO A 4 16.77 -13.58 -18.15
CA PRO A 4 15.78 -14.65 -18.11
C PRO A 4 15.36 -15.03 -19.53
N LYS A 5 15.08 -16.31 -19.75
CA LYS A 5 14.63 -16.78 -21.06
C LYS A 5 13.22 -16.21 -21.32
N ILE A 6 12.91 -15.91 -22.59
CA ILE A 6 11.59 -15.41 -23.05
C ILE A 6 10.39 -16.13 -22.39
N PRO A 7 10.36 -17.48 -22.26
CA PRO A 7 9.26 -18.17 -21.56
C PRO A 7 9.15 -17.84 -20.06
N GLU A 8 10.27 -17.61 -19.36
CA GLU A 8 10.26 -17.26 -17.93
C GLU A 8 9.73 -15.84 -17.72
N LEU A 9 10.10 -14.91 -18.62
CA LEU A 9 9.58 -13.54 -18.62
C LEU A 9 8.07 -13.50 -18.93
N ALA A 10 7.60 -14.30 -19.89
CA ALA A 10 6.18 -14.40 -20.22
C ALA A 10 5.36 -14.96 -19.06
N VAL A 11 5.86 -15.98 -18.35
CA VAL A 11 5.22 -16.53 -17.15
C VAL A 11 5.18 -15.49 -16.03
N PHE A 12 6.26 -14.75 -15.82
CA PHE A 12 6.31 -13.67 -14.84
C PHE A 12 5.26 -12.57 -15.15
N ILE A 13 5.23 -12.06 -16.38
CA ILE A 13 4.25 -11.06 -16.81
C ILE A 13 2.82 -11.60 -16.70
N GLY A 14 2.58 -12.82 -17.16
CA GLY A 14 1.26 -13.47 -17.04
C GLY A 14 0.82 -13.60 -15.58
N SER A 15 1.72 -13.98 -14.67
CA SER A 15 1.43 -14.04 -13.23
C SER A 15 1.15 -12.67 -12.62
N LEU A 16 1.81 -11.60 -13.07
CA LEU A 16 1.52 -10.23 -12.64
C LEU A 16 0.10 -9.79 -13.06
N ILE A 17 -0.31 -10.10 -14.29
CA ILE A 17 -1.65 -9.76 -14.77
C ILE A 17 -2.72 -10.51 -13.98
N VAL A 18 -2.58 -11.85 -13.86
CA VAL A 18 -3.54 -12.69 -13.14
C VAL A 18 -3.61 -12.30 -11.67
N SER A 19 -2.46 -12.07 -11.02
CA SER A 19 -2.42 -11.63 -9.64
C SER A 19 -3.13 -10.30 -9.46
N THR A 20 -2.92 -9.32 -10.34
CA THR A 20 -3.62 -8.01 -10.29
C THR A 20 -5.14 -8.17 -10.29
N VAL A 21 -5.68 -9.03 -11.16
CA VAL A 21 -7.14 -9.30 -11.22
C VAL A 21 -7.63 -9.99 -9.95
N VAL A 22 -6.94 -11.01 -9.46
CA VAL A 22 -7.30 -11.72 -8.22
C VAL A 22 -7.28 -10.78 -7.02
N VAL A 23 -6.27 -9.91 -6.95
CA VAL A 23 -6.11 -8.89 -5.91
C VAL A 23 -7.29 -7.92 -5.88
N MET A 24 -7.73 -7.43 -7.05
CA MET A 24 -8.91 -6.55 -7.14
C MET A 24 -10.18 -7.25 -6.61
N VAL A 25 -10.41 -8.50 -7.01
CA VAL A 25 -11.60 -9.26 -6.57
C VAL A 25 -11.58 -9.49 -5.04
N LEU A 26 -10.43 -9.89 -4.49
CA LEU A 26 -10.28 -10.11 -3.05
C LEU A 26 -10.44 -8.80 -2.27
N GLY A 27 -9.88 -7.71 -2.79
CA GLY A 27 -9.95 -6.39 -2.19
C GLY A 27 -11.38 -5.88 -2.03
N VAL A 28 -12.18 -5.96 -3.09
CA VAL A 28 -13.60 -5.56 -3.07
C VAL A 28 -14.40 -6.35 -2.04
N LYS A 29 -14.12 -7.66 -1.91
CA LYS A 29 -14.90 -8.54 -1.03
C LYS A 29 -14.49 -8.48 0.45
N TYR A 30 -13.20 -8.30 0.73
CA TYR A 30 -12.64 -8.43 2.07
C TYR A 30 -11.95 -7.16 2.60
N GLY A 31 -12.02 -6.05 1.87
CA GLY A 31 -11.33 -4.79 2.20
C GLY A 31 -11.82 -4.09 3.46
N GLY A 32 -13.08 -4.30 3.84
CA GLY A 32 -13.78 -3.52 4.87
C GLY A 32 -13.09 -3.44 6.24
N PRO A 33 -12.64 -4.55 6.85
CA PRO A 33 -11.99 -4.50 8.16
C PRO A 33 -10.68 -3.69 8.17
N LEU A 34 -9.83 -3.83 7.15
CA LEU A 34 -8.55 -3.11 7.10
C LEU A 34 -8.78 -1.60 6.96
N ILE A 35 -9.72 -1.21 6.10
CA ILE A 35 -10.08 0.18 5.88
C ILE A 35 -10.49 0.86 7.20
N LYS A 36 -11.28 0.17 8.04
CA LYS A 36 -11.67 0.69 9.36
C LYS A 36 -10.49 0.82 10.32
N VAL A 37 -9.57 -0.14 10.30
CA VAL A 37 -8.35 -0.09 11.13
C VAL A 37 -7.46 1.07 10.70
N GLU A 38 -7.30 1.28 9.40
CA GLU A 38 -6.55 2.44 8.90
C GLU A 38 -7.22 3.75 9.28
N ALA A 39 -8.55 3.85 9.18
CA ALA A 39 -9.25 5.06 9.59
C ALA A 39 -9.04 5.37 11.08
N ALA A 40 -9.06 4.34 11.94
CA ALA A 40 -8.74 4.47 13.35
C ALA A 40 -7.27 4.90 13.60
N ASN A 41 -6.33 4.35 12.85
CA ASN A 41 -4.91 4.72 12.95
C ASN A 41 -4.67 6.17 12.52
N ILE A 42 -5.28 6.60 11.40
CA ILE A 42 -5.15 7.97 10.91
C ILE A 42 -5.82 8.95 11.86
N HIS A 43 -7.03 8.64 12.37
CA HIS A 43 -7.68 9.42 13.43
C HIS A 43 -6.73 9.66 14.61
N SER A 44 -6.12 8.58 15.09
CA SER A 44 -5.18 8.64 16.22
C SER A 44 -3.94 9.50 15.90
N LEU A 45 -3.34 9.33 14.72
CA LEU A 45 -2.19 10.11 14.28
C LEU A 45 -2.49 11.61 14.16
N LEU A 46 -3.66 11.96 13.62
CA LEU A 46 -4.11 13.36 13.52
C LEU A 46 -4.29 13.97 14.90
N SER A 47 -4.93 13.24 15.83
CA SER A 47 -5.08 13.70 17.21
C SER A 47 -3.74 13.89 17.92
N MET A 48 -2.74 13.04 17.67
CA MET A 48 -1.39 13.16 18.24
C MET A 48 -0.67 14.44 17.79
N VAL A 49 -0.94 14.94 16.59
CA VAL A 49 -0.38 16.20 16.07
C VAL A 49 -1.27 17.42 16.31
N GLY A 50 -2.33 17.26 17.12
CA GLY A 50 -3.22 18.35 17.53
C GLY A 50 -4.27 18.75 16.51
N ILE A 51 -4.51 17.94 15.48
CA ILE A 51 -5.58 18.18 14.50
C ILE A 51 -6.88 17.61 15.06
N GLU A 52 -7.84 18.49 15.34
CA GLU A 52 -9.19 18.10 15.79
C GLU A 52 -9.88 17.31 14.68
N ASN A 53 -10.37 16.11 15.00
CA ASN A 53 -11.01 15.25 14.02
C ASN A 53 -11.95 14.23 14.70
N ALA A 54 -12.96 13.76 13.97
CA ALA A 54 -13.92 12.76 14.41
C ALA A 54 -13.94 11.55 13.48
N LEU A 55 -14.08 10.35 14.04
CA LEU A 55 -14.10 9.09 13.28
C LEU A 55 -15.51 8.51 13.22
N ALA A 56 -15.99 8.21 12.01
CA ALA A 56 -17.26 7.53 11.75
C ALA A 56 -17.05 6.38 10.76
N GLY A 57 -16.80 5.17 11.27
CA GLY A 57 -16.53 3.99 10.44
C GLY A 57 -15.19 4.12 9.70
N ASN A 58 -15.23 4.31 8.39
CA ASN A 58 -14.06 4.58 7.54
C ASN A 58 -13.91 6.06 7.15
N MET A 59 -14.75 6.94 7.71
CA MET A 59 -14.72 8.38 7.45
C MET A 59 -14.05 9.14 8.58
N ILE A 60 -13.21 10.10 8.23
CA ILE A 60 -12.55 11.03 9.14
C ILE A 60 -13.07 12.42 8.83
N TYR A 61 -13.75 13.03 9.79
CA TYR A 61 -14.29 14.37 9.68
C TYR A 61 -13.37 15.38 10.36
N LEU A 62 -13.05 16.46 9.64
CA LEU A 62 -12.27 17.60 10.09
C LEU A 62 -13.22 18.80 10.30
N PRO A 63 -13.64 19.08 11.56
CA PRO A 63 -14.67 20.08 11.84
C PRO A 63 -14.27 21.52 11.50
N GLY A 64 -13.00 21.89 11.72
CA GLY A 64 -12.49 23.23 11.43
C GLY A 64 -12.55 23.58 9.94
N GLU A 65 -12.41 22.55 9.12
CA GLU A 65 -12.31 22.61 7.66
C GLU A 65 -13.63 22.24 6.97
N ARG A 66 -14.61 21.74 7.74
CA ARG A 66 -15.89 21.18 7.26
C ARG A 66 -15.69 20.12 6.16
N MET A 67 -14.67 19.30 6.34
CA MET A 67 -14.23 18.33 5.34
C MET A 67 -14.35 16.90 5.86
N THR A 68 -14.69 15.97 4.97
CA THR A 68 -14.72 14.53 5.28
C THR A 68 -13.78 13.78 4.35
N PHE A 69 -12.94 12.94 4.93
CA PHE A 69 -12.08 12.00 4.20
C PHE A 69 -12.61 10.58 4.40
N GLU A 70 -13.04 9.95 3.32
CA GLU A 70 -13.37 8.54 3.33
C GLU A 70 -12.14 7.71 2.94
N ILE A 71 -11.71 6.81 3.82
CA ILE A 71 -10.71 5.81 3.45
C ILE A 71 -11.43 4.73 2.64
N THR A 72 -11.04 4.61 1.38
CA THR A 72 -11.51 3.56 0.48
C THR A 72 -10.44 2.48 0.31
N TRP A 73 -10.81 1.39 -0.35
CA TRP A 73 -9.88 0.32 -0.66
C TRP A 73 -8.67 0.78 -1.49
N GLU A 74 -8.88 1.75 -2.39
CA GLU A 74 -7.85 2.31 -3.26
C GLU A 74 -6.81 3.13 -2.47
N CYS A 75 -7.26 3.75 -1.37
CA CYS A 75 -6.41 4.49 -0.45
C CYS A 75 -5.67 3.55 0.52
N SER A 76 -6.22 2.37 0.79
CA SER A 76 -5.79 1.49 1.90
C SER A 76 -4.45 0.75 1.73
N GLY A 77 -3.75 0.97 0.62
CA GLY A 77 -2.52 0.23 0.32
C GLY A 77 -2.73 -1.29 0.15
N MET A 78 -3.97 -1.78 0.26
CA MET A 78 -4.30 -3.20 0.18
C MET A 78 -3.94 -3.78 -1.18
N PHE A 79 -4.11 -3.01 -2.26
CA PHE A 79 -3.63 -3.39 -3.59
C PHE A 79 -2.12 -3.69 -3.58
N SER A 80 -1.31 -2.79 -3.01
CA SER A 80 0.15 -2.95 -2.92
C SER A 80 0.55 -4.15 -2.06
N ILE A 81 -0.09 -4.33 -0.90
CA ILE A 81 0.17 -5.48 0.00
C ILE A 81 -0.18 -6.79 -0.68
N LEU A 82 -1.34 -6.86 -1.33
CA LEU A 82 -1.80 -8.05 -2.01
C LEU A 82 -0.93 -8.38 -3.23
N LEU A 83 -0.56 -7.39 -4.04
CA LEU A 83 0.37 -7.57 -5.15
C LEU A 83 1.71 -8.12 -4.66
N TYR A 84 2.28 -7.49 -3.62
CA TYR A 84 3.51 -7.97 -3.00
C TYR A 84 3.36 -9.40 -2.51
N THR A 85 2.27 -9.71 -1.82
CA THR A 85 1.97 -11.06 -1.30
C THR A 85 1.91 -12.09 -2.42
N VAL A 86 1.11 -11.87 -3.45
CA VAL A 86 0.93 -12.85 -4.52
C VAL A 86 2.25 -13.10 -5.26
N VAL A 87 3.02 -12.05 -5.57
CA VAL A 87 4.31 -12.21 -6.26
C VAL A 87 5.34 -12.89 -5.36
N TYR A 88 5.41 -12.52 -4.08
CA TYR A 88 6.32 -13.12 -3.11
C TYR A 88 6.05 -14.62 -2.96
N PHE A 89 4.78 -15.00 -2.82
CA PHE A 89 4.38 -16.39 -2.76
C PHE A 89 4.30 -17.05 -4.14
N ALA A 90 4.45 -16.38 -5.27
CA ALA A 90 4.56 -17.06 -6.56
C ALA A 90 5.93 -17.75 -6.72
N ILE A 91 6.98 -17.22 -6.08
CA ILE A 91 8.37 -17.69 -6.24
C ILE A 91 8.70 -18.72 -5.14
N PRO A 92 8.89 -20.02 -5.47
CA PRO A 92 9.03 -21.08 -4.47
C PRO A 92 10.18 -20.88 -3.47
N LYS A 93 11.30 -20.28 -3.92
CA LYS A 93 12.45 -19.98 -3.06
C LYS A 93 12.13 -18.93 -1.99
N LEU A 94 11.27 -17.96 -2.31
CA LEU A 94 10.90 -16.87 -1.40
C LEU A 94 9.92 -17.33 -0.32
N ARG A 95 9.02 -18.26 -0.64
CA ARG A 95 8.01 -18.80 0.31
C ARG A 95 8.59 -19.28 1.64
N ARG A 96 9.88 -19.62 1.69
CA ARG A 96 10.58 -20.13 2.88
C ARG A 96 11.02 -19.01 3.84
N HIS A 97 11.02 -17.76 3.41
CA HIS A 97 11.52 -16.61 4.18
C HIS A 97 10.38 -15.74 4.72
N LEU A 98 9.50 -16.33 5.54
CA LEU A 98 8.30 -15.65 6.06
C LEU A 98 8.62 -14.33 6.79
N TRP A 99 9.75 -14.26 7.49
CA TRP A 99 10.20 -13.01 8.15
C TRP A 99 10.42 -11.86 7.17
N GLU A 100 11.00 -12.11 6.01
CA GLU A 100 11.21 -11.07 5.00
C GLU A 100 9.89 -10.60 4.38
N TYR A 101 8.95 -11.54 4.18
CA TYR A 101 7.60 -11.22 3.76
C TYR A 101 6.90 -10.30 4.76
N LEU A 102 6.93 -10.65 6.05
CA LEU A 102 6.30 -9.84 7.10
C LEU A 102 6.91 -8.44 7.19
N ILE A 103 8.24 -8.31 7.04
CA ILE A 103 8.90 -7.01 6.96
C ILE A 103 8.40 -6.23 5.75
N GLY A 104 8.33 -6.85 4.57
CA GLY A 104 7.85 -6.19 3.34
C GLY A 104 6.41 -5.68 3.47
N VAL A 105 5.50 -6.52 3.95
CA VAL A 105 4.09 -6.13 4.19
C VAL A 105 4.01 -5.00 5.21
N SER A 106 4.76 -5.08 6.31
CA SER A 106 4.77 -4.06 7.35
C SER A 106 5.27 -2.72 6.82
N VAL A 107 6.35 -2.72 6.02
CA VAL A 107 6.88 -1.51 5.38
C VAL A 107 5.84 -0.89 4.45
N ILE A 108 5.18 -1.68 3.60
CA ILE A 108 4.13 -1.19 2.70
C ILE A 108 2.99 -0.57 3.50
N TYR A 109 2.53 -1.25 4.56
CA TYR A 109 1.44 -0.76 5.40
C TYR A 109 1.78 0.56 6.10
N LEU A 110 2.96 0.65 6.73
CA LEU A 110 3.40 1.85 7.44
C LEU A 110 3.59 3.04 6.49
N LEU A 111 4.14 2.83 5.30
CA LEU A 111 4.26 3.88 4.30
C LEU A 111 2.90 4.31 3.75
N ASN A 112 1.93 3.40 3.63
CA ASN A 112 0.57 3.77 3.25
C ASN A 112 -0.11 4.63 4.31
N LEU A 113 0.02 4.26 5.60
CA LEU A 113 -0.47 5.10 6.70
C LEU A 113 0.18 6.49 6.67
N GLY A 114 1.50 6.54 6.48
CA GLY A 114 2.24 7.79 6.31
C GLY A 114 1.72 8.62 5.13
N ARG A 115 1.45 7.99 3.98
CA ARG A 115 0.88 8.65 2.80
C ARG A 115 -0.47 9.30 3.10
N ILE A 116 -1.41 8.56 3.70
CA ILE A 116 -2.75 9.08 4.02
C ILE A 116 -2.64 10.21 5.04
N PHE A 117 -1.87 9.99 6.10
CA PHE A 117 -1.65 10.99 7.14
C PHE A 117 -1.06 12.28 6.56
N LEU A 118 0.01 12.19 5.76
CA LEU A 118 0.65 13.35 5.15
C LEU A 118 -0.27 14.07 4.16
N ALA A 119 -1.12 13.35 3.42
CA ALA A 119 -2.09 13.98 2.55
C ALA A 119 -3.10 14.82 3.33
N ILE A 120 -3.68 14.28 4.40
CA ILE A 120 -4.63 15.00 5.26
C ILE A 120 -3.94 16.15 6.01
N TYR A 121 -2.74 15.94 6.52
CA TYR A 121 -1.94 16.97 7.17
C TYR A 121 -1.61 18.13 6.21
N ALA A 122 -1.22 17.81 4.97
CA ALA A 122 -0.96 18.80 3.95
C ALA A 122 -2.22 19.54 3.52
N TYR A 123 -3.38 18.87 3.50
CA TYR A 123 -4.66 19.54 3.32
C TYR A 123 -4.88 20.61 4.38
N HIS A 124 -4.72 20.24 5.66
CA HIS A 124 -4.89 21.15 6.79
C HIS A 124 -3.94 22.36 6.72
N THR A 125 -2.71 22.16 6.24
CA THR A 125 -1.67 23.20 6.24
C THR A 125 -1.66 24.07 4.97
N PHE A 126 -1.90 23.47 3.81
CA PHE A 126 -1.69 24.09 2.49
C PHE A 126 -2.92 24.03 1.57
N GLY A 127 -4.00 23.38 2.01
CA GLY A 127 -5.26 23.25 1.27
C GLY A 127 -5.29 22.13 0.23
N GLU A 128 -6.35 22.16 -0.58
CA GLU A 128 -6.72 21.09 -1.52
C GLU A 128 -5.64 20.77 -2.56
N GLY A 129 -4.90 21.77 -3.04
CA GLY A 129 -3.84 21.57 -4.02
C GLY A 129 -2.73 20.63 -3.51
N ALA A 130 -2.32 20.80 -2.25
CA ALA A 130 -1.31 19.95 -1.63
C ALA A 130 -1.83 18.54 -1.35
N PHE A 131 -3.08 18.43 -0.92
CA PHE A 131 -3.77 17.14 -0.79
C PHE A 131 -3.74 16.37 -2.10
N SER A 132 -4.19 17.01 -3.19
CA SER A 132 -4.28 16.38 -4.50
C SER A 132 -2.91 15.88 -4.99
N LEU A 133 -1.88 16.73 -4.86
CA LEU A 133 -0.52 16.38 -5.25
C LEU A 133 0.03 15.18 -4.45
N LEU A 134 -0.12 15.16 -3.13
CA LEU A 134 0.38 14.07 -2.30
C LEU A 134 -0.45 12.80 -2.41
N HIS A 135 -1.77 12.91 -2.45
CA HIS A 135 -2.67 11.77 -2.41
C HIS A 135 -2.76 11.06 -3.76
N TYR A 136 -2.88 11.80 -4.87
CA TYR A 136 -3.13 11.23 -6.20
C TYR A 136 -1.88 11.08 -7.06
N THR A 137 -0.81 11.82 -6.78
CA THR A 137 0.40 11.79 -7.63
C THR A 137 1.61 11.22 -6.89
N ILE A 138 2.11 11.92 -5.87
CA ILE A 138 3.38 11.57 -5.22
C ILE A 138 3.25 10.27 -4.41
N GLY A 139 2.21 10.15 -3.60
CA GLY A 139 1.96 8.98 -2.75
C GLY A 139 1.90 7.68 -3.54
N PRO A 140 1.04 7.55 -4.57
CA PRO A 140 0.96 6.36 -5.40
C PRO A 140 2.29 6.01 -6.09
N LEU A 141 3.02 7.01 -6.60
CA LEU A 141 4.32 6.81 -7.24
C LEU A 141 5.36 6.23 -6.26
N LEU A 142 5.43 6.77 -5.04
CA LEU A 142 6.30 6.27 -3.99
C LEU A 142 5.91 4.84 -3.57
N MET A 143 4.62 4.58 -3.38
CA MET A 143 4.12 3.26 -3.03
C MET A 143 4.45 2.22 -4.09
N PHE A 144 4.26 2.55 -5.36
CA PHE A 144 4.63 1.67 -6.48
C PHE A 144 6.14 1.40 -6.47
N THR A 145 6.96 2.44 -6.33
CA THR A 145 8.43 2.32 -6.28
C THR A 145 8.87 1.40 -5.15
N VAL A 146 8.29 1.54 -3.96
CA VAL A 146 8.61 0.69 -2.81
C VAL A 146 8.27 -0.77 -3.09
N VAL A 147 7.09 -1.06 -3.63
CA VAL A 147 6.70 -2.44 -3.96
C VAL A 147 7.68 -3.05 -4.96
N VAL A 148 8.04 -2.30 -6.00
CA VAL A 148 9.03 -2.75 -7.01
C VAL A 148 10.38 -3.02 -6.36
N LEU A 149 10.88 -2.13 -5.49
CA LEU A 149 12.16 -2.31 -4.81
C LEU A 149 12.16 -3.51 -3.85
N LEU A 150 11.07 -3.71 -3.10
CA LEU A 150 10.92 -4.86 -2.21
C LEU A 150 10.89 -6.17 -2.99
N LEU A 151 10.15 -6.22 -4.11
CA LEU A 151 10.11 -7.39 -4.99
C LEU A 151 11.46 -7.64 -5.66
N ALA A 152 12.12 -6.60 -6.17
CA ALA A 152 13.44 -6.71 -6.78
C ALA A 152 14.48 -7.22 -5.78
N SER A 153 14.48 -6.68 -4.55
CA SER A 153 15.36 -7.12 -3.46
C SER A 153 15.13 -8.60 -3.12
N ALA A 154 13.87 -9.00 -2.95
CA ALA A 154 13.52 -10.40 -2.70
C ALA A 154 13.95 -11.29 -3.87
N PHE A 155 13.64 -10.90 -5.10
CA PHE A 155 14.02 -11.65 -6.29
C PHE A 155 15.54 -11.84 -6.41
N VAL A 156 16.33 -10.77 -6.23
CA VAL A 156 17.79 -10.83 -6.24
C VAL A 156 18.33 -11.77 -5.17
N LYS A 157 17.77 -11.75 -3.96
CA LYS A 157 18.15 -12.70 -2.90
C LYS A 157 17.86 -14.14 -3.31
N SER A 158 16.72 -14.40 -3.95
CA SER A 158 16.34 -15.74 -4.41
C SER A 158 17.28 -16.34 -5.48
N LEU A 159 18.04 -15.49 -6.16
CA LEU A 159 19.02 -15.89 -7.17
C LEU A 159 20.41 -16.20 -6.59
N ARG A 160 20.70 -15.80 -5.34
CA ARG A 160 21.99 -16.10 -4.71
C ARG A 160 22.06 -17.60 -4.37
N PRO A 161 23.18 -18.29 -4.63
CA PRO A 161 23.39 -19.62 -4.11
C PRO A 161 23.47 -19.54 -2.58
N ASN A 162 22.70 -20.39 -1.89
CA ASN A 162 22.79 -20.57 -0.44
C ASN A 162 24.17 -21.10 -0.05
#